data_AF-A0A8H6NF89-F1
#
_entry.id   AF-A0A8H6NF89-F1
#
_cell.length_a   1.000
_cell.length_b   1.000
_cell.length_c   1.000
_cell.angle_alpha   90.00
_cell.angle_beta   90.00
_cell.angle_gamma   90.00
#
_symmetry.space_group_name_H-M   'P 1'
#
loop_
_entity.id
_entity.type
_entity.pdbx_description
1 polymer ?
#
loop_
_entity_poly.entity_id
_entity_poly.type
_entity_poly.pdbx_seq_one_letter_code
_entity_poly.pdbx_strand_id
1 'polypeptide(L)'
;MPVEPKQDVGSTNQQELNILSPCEPKRDPIPWKQSSFWGGYSFQNLSKEHPSLRGIQARVYLPSWLSRTAWDFEVYRSCIGWKMFLKPWRTRPRSAPVFKYAYEGLLPELLEAFDRKEASPFDRDPHGRTLLHVCHAAYVGRSNMVKALIGMGLSLEDTNVMRETPLQIMGVGSSDASGVVELYRFLAQTDEIQTTLQAFHSMPEDACRSPDNTSFHHLLWKIPNFLSVLPGEQRLLFNHLPLSIRFAHLKWYHIDAQVVLDHIQSGADVDPAEFRCAMPDMGGSSLQSFVQAYFASYFRIFRARMGRHCGMIYPKRAPDITVE
;
A
#
# COMPACT_ATOMS: atom_id res chain seq x y z
N MET A 1 29.79 -53.06 -42.00
CA MET A 1 30.29 -52.19 -40.92
C MET A 1 29.19 -51.19 -40.60
N PRO A 2 28.55 -51.27 -39.43
CA PRO A 2 27.43 -50.42 -39.07
C PRO A 2 27.92 -49.08 -38.49
N VAL A 3 27.24 -48.02 -38.88
CA VAL A 3 27.50 -46.63 -38.49
C VAL A 3 26.93 -46.40 -37.09
N GLU A 4 27.78 -46.02 -36.14
CA GLU A 4 27.40 -45.55 -34.81
C GLU A 4 26.69 -44.19 -34.87
N PRO A 5 25.64 -43.94 -34.07
CA PRO A 5 25.06 -42.62 -33.91
C PRO A 5 25.85 -41.78 -32.90
N LYS A 6 26.13 -40.53 -33.27
CA LYS A 6 26.71 -39.50 -32.40
C LYS A 6 25.76 -39.19 -31.25
N GLN A 7 26.26 -39.26 -30.01
CA GLN A 7 25.60 -38.71 -28.83
C GLN A 7 25.76 -37.19 -28.81
N ASP A 8 24.63 -36.47 -28.83
CA ASP A 8 24.57 -35.05 -28.49
C ASP A 8 24.78 -34.87 -26.98
N VAL A 9 25.85 -34.17 -26.62
CA VAL A 9 26.08 -33.65 -25.27
C VAL A 9 25.32 -32.33 -25.18
N GLY A 10 24.06 -32.41 -24.76
CA GLY A 10 23.20 -31.27 -24.53
C GLY A 10 22.75 -31.19 -23.07
N SER A 11 23.17 -30.12 -22.38
CA SER A 11 22.44 -29.50 -21.27
C SER A 11 22.21 -30.35 -20.02
N THR A 12 23.18 -30.35 -19.10
CA THR A 12 22.95 -30.76 -17.71
C THR A 12 22.97 -29.53 -16.80
N ASN A 13 21.77 -29.12 -16.40
CA ASN A 13 21.38 -28.59 -15.10
C ASN A 13 22.17 -27.40 -14.52
N GLN A 14 21.82 -26.18 -14.95
CA GLN A 14 21.90 -24.98 -14.12
C GLN A 14 20.72 -24.84 -13.13
N GLN A 15 19.81 -25.82 -13.07
CA GLN A 15 18.63 -25.79 -12.20
C GLN A 15 18.84 -26.35 -10.78
N GLU A 16 20.02 -26.88 -10.44
CA GLU A 16 20.27 -27.51 -9.12
C GLU A 16 21.05 -26.64 -8.11
N LEU A 17 21.23 -25.34 -8.36
CA LEU A 17 21.89 -24.43 -7.39
C LEU A 17 20.98 -23.39 -6.72
N ASN A 18 19.65 -23.45 -6.94
CA ASN A 18 18.69 -22.53 -6.29
C ASN A 18 17.95 -23.11 -5.09
N ILE A 19 18.30 -24.32 -4.65
CA ILE A 19 17.75 -24.93 -3.44
C ILE A 19 18.75 -24.62 -2.31
N LEU A 20 18.30 -23.88 -1.29
CA LEU A 20 19.07 -23.34 -0.15
C LEU A 20 19.55 -21.88 -0.28
N SER A 21 18.68 -20.97 -0.70
CA SER A 21 18.72 -19.62 -0.11
C SER A 21 17.96 -19.69 1.23
N PRO A 22 18.60 -19.49 2.40
CA PRO A 22 17.87 -19.36 3.65
C PRO A 22 16.91 -18.19 3.52
N CYS A 23 15.64 -18.37 3.92
CA CYS A 23 14.61 -17.33 3.95
C CYS A 23 15.23 -16.02 4.46
N GLU A 24 15.42 -15.04 3.57
CA GLU A 24 15.83 -13.72 4.03
C GLU A 24 14.69 -13.19 4.91
N PRO A 25 14.95 -12.94 6.19
CA PRO A 25 13.93 -12.53 7.14
C PRO A 25 13.48 -11.12 6.77
N LYS A 26 12.17 -10.94 6.74
CA LYS A 26 11.52 -9.66 6.43
C LYS A 26 11.87 -8.66 7.54
N ARG A 27 12.28 -7.45 7.14
CA ARG A 27 12.88 -6.44 8.03
C ARG A 27 12.00 -5.21 8.06
N ASP A 28 11.81 -4.66 9.24
CA ASP A 28 11.12 -3.38 9.38
C ASP A 28 11.97 -2.25 8.79
N PRO A 29 11.40 -1.40 7.92
CA PRO A 29 12.14 -0.30 7.33
C PRO A 29 12.41 0.81 8.36
N ILE A 30 13.61 1.41 8.34
CA ILE A 30 13.89 2.59 9.16
C ILE A 30 12.91 3.73 8.77
N PRO A 31 12.19 4.32 9.74
CA PRO A 31 11.28 5.42 9.47
C PRO A 31 12.01 6.62 8.87
N TRP A 32 11.41 7.22 7.84
CA TRP A 32 12.00 8.38 7.18
C TRP A 32 11.89 9.62 8.06
N LYS A 33 12.96 10.41 8.10
CA LYS A 33 13.01 11.72 8.76
C LYS A 33 13.37 12.78 7.74
N GLN A 34 12.83 13.96 7.92
CA GLN A 34 13.18 15.08 7.06
C GLN A 34 14.67 15.45 7.23
N SER A 35 15.38 15.66 6.13
CA SER A 35 16.78 16.09 6.17
C SER A 35 16.88 17.47 6.80
N SER A 36 17.71 17.62 7.83
CA SER A 36 18.00 18.92 8.44
C SER A 36 19.18 19.61 7.75
N PHE A 37 19.37 20.91 8.03
CA PHE A 37 20.55 21.65 7.57
C PHE A 37 21.87 20.98 8.00
N TRP A 38 21.89 20.34 9.16
CA TRP A 38 23.06 19.67 9.74
C TRP A 38 23.13 18.17 9.40
N GLY A 39 22.17 17.65 8.64
CA GLY A 39 22.02 16.23 8.40
C GLY A 39 21.42 15.53 9.63
N GLY A 40 21.75 14.26 9.82
CA GLY A 40 21.28 13.47 10.95
C GLY A 40 21.49 11.98 10.73
N TYR A 41 21.08 11.16 11.68
CA TYR A 41 21.07 9.72 11.51
C TYR A 41 19.89 9.08 12.23
N SER A 42 19.58 7.85 11.86
CA SER A 42 18.63 6.98 12.56
C SER A 42 19.20 5.58 12.59
N PHE A 43 18.92 4.85 13.66
CA PHE A 43 19.57 3.57 13.94
C PHE A 43 18.56 2.60 14.54
N GLN A 44 18.62 1.35 14.11
CA GLN A 44 17.80 0.26 14.62
C GLN A 44 18.65 -1.02 14.74
N ASN A 45 18.44 -1.76 15.82
CA ASN A 45 19.09 -3.04 16.05
C ASN A 45 18.07 -4.16 15.79
N LEU A 46 18.34 -5.00 14.79
CA LEU A 46 17.44 -6.07 14.33
C LEU A 46 17.45 -7.29 15.27
N SER A 47 18.29 -7.30 16.31
CA SER A 47 18.41 -8.40 17.26
C SER A 47 17.19 -8.63 18.17
N LYS A 48 16.23 -7.69 18.22
CA LYS A 48 15.13 -7.75 19.21
C LYS A 48 14.00 -8.70 18.82
N GLU A 49 13.82 -9.01 17.54
CA GLU A 49 12.62 -9.70 17.04
C GLU A 49 12.90 -11.13 16.58
N HIS A 50 14.15 -11.46 16.20
CA HIS A 50 14.55 -12.81 15.84
C HIS A 50 15.95 -13.16 16.37
N PRO A 51 16.11 -14.18 17.24
CA PRO A 51 17.39 -14.52 17.87
C PRO A 51 18.46 -15.02 16.89
N SER A 52 18.05 -15.42 15.68
CA SER A 52 18.95 -15.84 14.60
C SER A 52 19.54 -14.67 13.79
N LEU A 53 19.03 -13.44 13.95
CA LEU A 53 19.42 -12.27 13.15
C LEU A 53 20.03 -11.17 13.99
N ARG A 54 21.35 -11.22 14.14
CA ARG A 54 22.12 -10.07 14.60
C ARG A 54 22.41 -9.17 13.42
N GLY A 55 21.63 -8.10 13.29
CA GLY A 55 21.79 -7.08 12.26
C GLY A 55 21.68 -5.67 12.81
N ILE A 56 22.40 -4.75 12.16
CA ILE A 56 22.37 -3.31 12.40
C ILE A 56 21.84 -2.66 11.14
N GLN A 57 20.88 -1.75 11.32
CA GLN A 57 20.42 -0.85 10.27
C GLN A 57 20.66 0.59 10.72
N ALA A 58 21.24 1.40 9.85
CA ALA A 58 21.44 2.81 10.09
C ALA A 58 21.13 3.62 8.83
N ARG A 59 20.36 4.70 8.96
CA ARG A 59 20.15 5.69 7.90
C ARG A 59 20.92 6.94 8.24
N VAL A 60 21.80 7.39 7.36
CA VAL A 60 22.55 8.64 7.50
C VAL A 60 21.99 9.67 6.53
N TYR A 61 21.61 10.83 7.04
CA TYR A 61 21.20 12.00 6.28
C TYR A 61 22.38 12.95 6.21
N LEU A 62 22.86 13.22 5.00
CA LEU A 62 23.90 14.24 4.83
C LEU A 62 23.30 15.65 5.04
N PRO A 63 24.12 16.60 5.50
CA PRO A 63 23.71 18.01 5.57
C PRO A 63 23.13 18.47 4.23
N SER A 64 22.00 19.19 4.26
CA SER A 64 21.29 19.56 3.04
C SER A 64 22.11 20.45 2.09
N TRP A 65 23.12 21.14 2.62
CA TRP A 65 24.09 21.94 1.85
C TRP A 65 25.20 21.09 1.21
N LEU A 66 25.47 19.90 1.74
CA LEU A 66 26.48 18.98 1.21
C LEU A 66 25.86 18.06 0.16
N SER A 67 24.77 17.39 0.53
CA SER A 67 24.06 16.51 -0.39
C SER A 67 22.63 16.28 0.07
N ARG A 68 21.69 16.27 -0.87
CA ARG A 68 20.29 15.87 -0.64
C ARG A 68 20.12 14.37 -0.80
N THR A 69 21.05 13.59 -0.24
CA THR A 69 20.99 12.13 -0.24
C THR A 69 20.99 11.59 1.18
N ALA A 70 20.13 10.61 1.42
CA ALA A 70 20.25 9.73 2.56
C ALA A 70 20.87 8.39 2.13
N TRP A 71 21.51 7.70 3.07
CA TRP A 71 22.15 6.42 2.83
C TRP A 71 21.69 5.43 3.88
N ASP A 72 21.15 4.30 3.45
CA ASP A 72 20.89 3.17 4.34
C ASP A 72 22.07 2.22 4.33
N PHE A 73 22.57 1.99 5.53
CA PHE A 73 23.58 1.01 5.85
C PHE A 73 22.90 -0.14 6.58
N GLU A 74 22.94 -1.32 5.98
CA GLU A 74 22.50 -2.56 6.61
C GLU A 74 23.69 -3.49 6.73
N VAL A 75 23.89 -4.05 7.92
CA VAL A 75 24.96 -5.00 8.21
C VAL A 75 24.39 -6.12 9.05
N TYR A 76 24.47 -7.36 8.60
CA TYR A 76 24.03 -8.49 9.42
C TYR A 76 24.90 -9.73 9.26
N ARG A 77 24.78 -10.61 10.25
CA ARG A 77 25.50 -11.87 10.29
C ARG A 77 24.79 -12.91 9.41
N SER A 78 25.52 -13.44 8.45
CA SER A 78 25.17 -14.57 7.58
C SER A 78 25.85 -15.84 8.09
N CYS A 79 25.43 -17.01 7.60
CA CYS A 79 26.09 -18.30 7.88
C CYS A 79 27.56 -18.34 7.45
N ILE A 80 27.96 -17.53 6.46
CA ILE A 80 29.32 -17.51 5.90
C ILE A 80 30.06 -16.20 6.24
N GLY A 81 29.49 -15.29 7.04
CA GLY A 81 30.18 -14.06 7.44
C GLY A 81 29.26 -12.87 7.70
N TRP A 82 29.61 -11.71 7.17
CA TRP A 82 28.78 -10.50 7.25
C TRP A 82 28.29 -10.11 5.86
N LYS A 83 26.99 -9.82 5.73
CA LYS A 83 26.42 -9.24 4.52
C LYS A 83 26.13 -7.77 4.79
N MET A 84 26.59 -6.92 3.89
CA MET A 84 26.44 -5.47 3.97
C MET A 84 25.65 -4.98 2.77
N PHE A 85 24.69 -4.09 3.00
CA PHE A 85 23.95 -3.42 1.95
C PHE A 85 24.04 -1.92 2.15
N LEU A 86 24.22 -1.24 1.03
CA LEU A 86 24.26 0.21 0.97
C LEU A 86 23.22 0.67 -0.04
N LYS A 87 22.16 1.34 0.42
CA LYS A 87 21.09 1.85 -0.45
C LYS A 87 21.10 3.38 -0.43
N PRO A 88 21.48 4.04 -1.55
CA PRO A 88 21.36 5.49 -1.65
C PRO A 88 19.90 5.89 -1.92
N TRP A 89 19.46 6.92 -1.22
CA TRP A 89 18.17 7.57 -1.43
C TRP A 89 18.41 9.01 -1.85
N ARG A 90 17.90 9.40 -3.01
CA ARG A 90 17.98 10.78 -3.50
C ARG A 90 16.70 11.53 -3.13
N THR A 91 16.86 12.63 -2.43
CA THR A 91 15.75 13.55 -2.11
C THR A 91 15.67 14.61 -3.20
N ARG A 92 14.52 14.66 -3.88
CA ARG A 92 14.24 15.65 -4.92
C ARG A 92 13.17 16.63 -4.46
N PRO A 93 13.17 17.87 -4.98
CA PRO A 93 12.07 18.79 -4.69
C PRO A 93 10.76 18.19 -5.22
N ARG A 94 9.65 18.48 -4.53
CA ARG A 94 8.32 18.00 -4.94
C ARG A 94 7.91 18.47 -6.34
N SER A 95 8.48 19.57 -6.82
CA SER A 95 8.27 20.10 -8.17
C SER A 95 9.05 19.36 -9.26
N ALA A 96 9.87 18.35 -8.92
CA ALA A 96 10.61 17.58 -9.91
C ALA A 96 9.64 16.83 -10.86
N PRO A 97 9.91 16.80 -12.18
CA PRO A 97 9.00 16.19 -13.16
C PRO A 97 8.63 14.74 -12.86
N VAL A 98 9.56 13.96 -12.28
CA VAL A 98 9.34 12.56 -11.90
C VAL A 98 8.11 12.36 -11.00
N PHE A 99 7.87 13.25 -10.03
CA PHE A 99 6.70 13.15 -9.15
C PHE A 99 5.42 13.54 -9.87
N LYS A 100 5.50 14.48 -10.83
CA LYS A 100 4.39 14.84 -11.69
C LYS A 100 4.00 13.68 -12.60
N TYR A 101 4.97 13.03 -13.25
CA TYR A 101 4.73 11.88 -14.12
C TYR A 101 4.06 10.74 -13.34
N ALA A 102 4.59 10.42 -12.15
CA ALA A 102 4.01 9.43 -11.24
C ALA A 102 2.58 9.80 -10.80
N TYR A 103 2.36 11.06 -10.40
CA TYR A 103 1.04 11.53 -9.98
C TYR A 103 0.00 11.50 -11.11
N GLU A 104 0.39 11.88 -12.33
CA GLU A 104 -0.53 12.00 -13.47
C GLU A 104 -0.86 10.65 -14.11
N GLY A 105 0.04 9.66 -14.06
CA GLY A 105 -0.16 8.39 -14.77
C GLY A 105 0.76 8.20 -15.99
N LEU A 106 1.75 9.08 -16.18
CA LEU A 106 2.57 9.18 -17.38
C LEU A 106 3.76 8.22 -17.32
N LEU A 107 3.48 6.92 -17.43
CA LEU A 107 4.49 5.86 -17.31
C LEU A 107 5.60 5.96 -18.39
N PRO A 108 5.32 6.20 -19.68
CA PRO A 108 6.38 6.32 -20.69
C PRO A 108 7.38 7.43 -20.38
N GLU A 109 6.89 8.61 -20.00
CA GLU A 109 7.69 9.78 -19.64
C GLU A 109 8.50 9.53 -18.37
N LEU A 110 7.92 8.79 -17.41
CA LEU A 110 8.62 8.37 -16.21
C LEU A 110 9.79 7.44 -16.52
N LEU A 111 9.56 6.43 -17.37
CA LEU A 111 10.59 5.48 -17.80
C LEU A 111 11.71 6.18 -18.58
N GLU A 112 11.35 7.08 -19.49
CA GLU A 112 12.34 7.87 -20.24
C GLU A 112 13.20 8.73 -19.31
N ALA A 113 12.61 9.34 -18.28
CA ALA A 113 13.36 10.10 -17.27
C ALA A 113 14.34 9.21 -16.48
N PHE A 114 14.02 7.94 -16.26
CA PHE A 114 14.94 6.97 -15.67
C PHE A 114 16.08 6.60 -16.63
N ASP A 115 15.77 6.34 -17.89
CA ASP A 115 16.76 6.00 -18.92
C ASP A 115 17.77 7.13 -19.12
N ARG A 116 17.30 8.38 -19.12
CA ARG A 116 18.13 9.59 -19.18
C ARG A 116 18.91 9.87 -17.89
N LYS A 117 18.71 9.07 -16.84
CA LYS A 117 19.27 9.26 -15.48
C LYS A 117 18.90 10.61 -14.85
N GLU A 118 17.88 11.25 -15.39
CA GLU A 118 17.32 12.49 -14.86
C GLU A 118 16.54 12.23 -13.58
N ALA A 119 16.01 11.02 -13.41
CA ALA A 119 15.33 10.51 -12.23
C ALA A 119 15.81 9.09 -11.86
N SER A 120 15.44 8.64 -10.67
CA SER A 120 15.63 7.27 -10.18
C SER A 120 14.30 6.73 -9.67
N PRO A 121 14.01 5.43 -9.85
CA PRO A 121 12.84 4.79 -9.23
C PRO A 121 12.80 4.99 -7.71
N PHE A 122 13.96 5.09 -7.07
CA PHE A 122 14.12 5.26 -5.62
C PHE A 122 14.16 6.72 -5.16
N ASP A 123 13.81 7.68 -6.02
CA ASP A 123 13.71 9.08 -5.62
C ASP A 123 12.59 9.27 -4.58
N ARG A 124 12.87 10.12 -3.58
CA ARG A 124 11.89 10.53 -2.55
C ARG A 124 11.72 12.05 -2.56
N ASP A 125 10.52 12.51 -2.22
CA ASP A 125 10.27 13.93 -2.01
C ASP A 125 10.77 14.39 -0.61
N PRO A 126 10.72 15.70 -0.27
CA PRO A 126 11.19 16.17 1.03
C PRO A 126 10.38 15.62 2.23
N HIS A 127 9.18 15.08 1.99
CA HIS A 127 8.35 14.39 2.97
C HIS A 127 8.62 12.88 3.01
N GLY A 128 9.66 12.40 2.31
CA GLY A 128 10.01 10.99 2.27
C GLY A 128 9.07 10.14 1.41
N ARG A 129 8.19 10.75 0.62
CA ARG A 129 7.26 10.04 -0.25
C ARG A 129 8.01 9.49 -1.45
N THR A 130 7.94 8.18 -1.64
CA THR A 130 8.40 7.49 -2.86
C THR A 130 7.45 7.77 -4.03
N LEU A 131 7.83 7.34 -5.23
CA LEU A 131 6.93 7.38 -6.39
C LEU A 131 5.63 6.60 -6.18
N LEU A 132 5.66 5.51 -5.39
CA LEU A 132 4.45 4.77 -5.01
C LEU A 132 3.52 5.59 -4.09
N HIS A 133 4.05 6.42 -3.20
CA HIS A 133 3.21 7.26 -2.33
C HIS A 133 2.45 8.34 -3.10
N VAL A 134 3.05 8.88 -4.16
CA VAL A 134 2.42 9.94 -4.97
C VAL A 134 1.52 9.38 -6.07
N CYS A 135 1.70 8.10 -6.43
CA CYS A 135 0.79 7.39 -7.32
C CYS A 135 -0.52 7.07 -6.60
N HIS A 136 -1.60 7.75 -6.97
CA HIS A 136 -2.93 7.34 -6.55
C HIS A 136 -3.48 6.28 -7.51
N ALA A 137 -3.50 5.01 -7.09
CA ALA A 137 -3.95 3.85 -7.89
C ALA A 137 -5.40 3.92 -8.40
N ALA A 138 -6.22 4.87 -7.91
CA ALA A 138 -7.64 4.97 -8.17
C ALA A 138 -8.04 5.46 -9.58
N TYR A 139 -7.10 5.64 -10.51
CA TYR A 139 -7.40 6.06 -11.88
C TYR A 139 -6.87 5.02 -12.87
N VAL A 140 -7.69 4.67 -13.85
CA VAL A 140 -7.57 3.52 -14.78
C VAL A 140 -6.25 3.44 -15.58
N GLY A 141 -5.37 4.44 -15.55
CA GLY A 141 -4.02 4.37 -16.16
C GLY A 141 -2.87 4.07 -15.19
N ARG A 142 -3.13 4.12 -13.88
CA ARG A 142 -2.07 4.14 -12.85
C ARG A 142 -1.75 2.76 -12.27
N SER A 143 -2.62 1.77 -12.47
CA SER A 143 -2.35 0.38 -12.07
C SER A 143 -1.08 -0.15 -12.74
N ASN A 144 -0.90 0.12 -14.04
CA ASN A 144 0.31 -0.24 -14.79
C ASN A 144 1.56 0.42 -14.22
N MET A 145 1.46 1.69 -13.80
CA MET A 145 2.59 2.37 -13.18
C MET A 145 2.94 1.81 -11.80
N VAL A 146 1.93 1.52 -10.96
CA VAL A 146 2.17 0.87 -9.67
C VAL A 146 2.84 -0.49 -9.87
N LYS A 147 2.32 -1.33 -10.78
CA LYS A 147 2.92 -2.62 -11.15
C LYS A 147 4.37 -2.46 -11.63
N ALA A 148 4.64 -1.49 -12.49
CA ALA A 148 5.99 -1.22 -13.00
C ALA A 148 6.96 -0.79 -11.89
N LEU A 149 6.54 0.12 -11.00
CA LEU A 149 7.35 0.59 -9.87
C LEU A 149 7.65 -0.53 -8.87
N ILE A 150 6.68 -1.40 -8.57
CA ILE A 150 6.91 -2.59 -7.74
C ILE A 150 7.87 -3.55 -8.45
N GLY A 151 7.71 -3.76 -9.76
CA GLY A 151 8.64 -4.55 -10.58
C GLY A 151 10.08 -4.01 -10.59
N MET A 152 10.27 -2.71 -10.32
CA MET A 152 11.59 -2.08 -10.13
C MET A 152 12.14 -2.21 -8.70
N GLY A 153 11.41 -2.90 -7.80
CA GLY A 153 11.83 -3.16 -6.42
C GLY A 153 11.50 -2.05 -5.43
N LEU A 154 10.51 -1.18 -5.73
CA LEU A 154 9.95 -0.30 -4.72
C LEU A 154 9.05 -1.10 -3.79
N SER A 155 9.20 -0.87 -2.48
CA SER A 155 8.42 -1.56 -1.45
C SER A 155 7.13 -0.81 -1.12
N LEU A 156 6.05 -1.55 -0.91
CA LEU A 156 4.79 -1.03 -0.35
C LEU A 156 4.83 -0.79 1.16
N GLU A 157 5.89 -1.20 1.84
CA GLU A 157 6.09 -1.00 3.28
C GLU A 157 6.95 0.24 3.58
N ASP A 158 7.53 0.87 2.55
CA ASP A 158 8.33 2.08 2.72
C ASP A 158 7.47 3.18 3.36
N THR A 159 7.89 3.74 4.51
CA THR A 159 7.13 4.82 5.16
C THR A 159 7.64 6.21 4.78
N ASN A 160 6.72 7.18 4.71
CA ASN A 160 7.03 8.61 4.64
C ASN A 160 7.31 9.22 6.05
N VAL A 161 7.50 10.55 6.15
CA VAL A 161 7.73 11.22 7.45
C VAL A 161 6.57 11.10 8.45
N MET A 162 5.35 10.89 7.96
CA MET A 162 4.15 10.67 8.75
C MET A 162 3.94 9.20 9.11
N ARG A 163 4.92 8.34 8.80
CA ARG A 163 4.85 6.88 8.93
C ARG A 163 3.79 6.21 8.06
N GLU A 164 3.30 6.93 7.04
CA GLU A 164 2.33 6.37 6.12
C GLU A 164 3.04 5.52 5.07
N THR A 165 2.51 4.34 4.77
CA THR A 165 2.96 3.53 3.64
C THR A 165 2.22 3.93 2.33
N PRO A 166 2.75 3.60 1.14
CA PRO A 166 2.03 3.80 -0.12
C PRO A 166 0.64 3.18 -0.09
N LEU A 167 0.53 2.00 0.55
CA LEU A 167 -0.70 1.26 0.66
C LEU A 167 -1.80 2.04 1.41
N GLN A 168 -1.40 2.74 2.49
CA GLN A 168 -2.28 3.60 3.28
C GLN A 168 -2.81 4.75 2.44
N ILE A 169 -1.93 5.44 1.73
CA ILE A 169 -2.31 6.59 0.90
C ILE A 169 -3.21 6.16 -0.26
N MET A 170 -2.94 5.01 -0.88
CA MET A 170 -3.74 4.49 -1.98
C MET A 170 -5.17 4.13 -1.56
N GLY A 171 -5.36 3.56 -0.36
CA GLY A 171 -6.70 3.20 0.14
C GLY A 171 -7.59 4.40 0.44
N VAL A 172 -7.03 5.45 1.03
CA VAL A 172 -7.79 6.65 1.46
C VAL A 172 -8.37 7.42 0.27
N GLY A 173 -7.59 7.58 -0.81
CA GLY A 173 -7.94 8.46 -1.94
C GLY A 173 -8.86 7.86 -3.01
N SER A 174 -9.23 6.58 -2.94
CA SER A 174 -9.94 5.95 -4.06
C SER A 174 -11.43 6.32 -4.16
N SER A 175 -11.84 6.87 -5.30
CA SER A 175 -13.24 7.02 -5.71
C SER A 175 -13.70 5.86 -6.61
N ASP A 176 -12.78 5.28 -7.39
CA ASP A 176 -13.00 4.10 -8.22
C ASP A 176 -12.47 2.85 -7.50
N ALA A 177 -13.40 1.95 -7.17
CA ALA A 177 -13.08 0.67 -6.54
C ALA A 177 -12.40 -0.31 -7.51
N SER A 178 -12.61 -0.19 -8.82
CA SER A 178 -12.16 -1.20 -9.79
C SER A 178 -10.64 -1.26 -9.94
N GLY A 179 -9.97 -0.12 -10.10
CA GLY A 179 -8.51 -0.04 -10.23
C GLY A 179 -7.79 -0.48 -8.95
N VAL A 180 -8.38 -0.20 -7.78
CA VAL A 180 -7.83 -0.65 -6.50
C VAL A 180 -8.01 -2.15 -6.33
N VAL A 181 -9.16 -2.72 -6.68
CA VAL A 181 -9.37 -4.18 -6.68
C VAL A 181 -8.35 -4.87 -7.57
N GLU A 182 -8.10 -4.35 -8.78
CA GLU A 182 -7.14 -4.93 -9.70
C GLU A 182 -5.71 -4.90 -9.15
N LEU A 183 -5.31 -3.75 -8.58
CA LEU A 183 -4.02 -3.64 -7.90
C LEU A 183 -3.92 -4.66 -6.76
N TYR A 184 -4.95 -4.78 -5.92
CA TYR A 184 -4.94 -5.73 -4.82
C TYR A 184 -4.95 -7.18 -5.28
N ARG A 185 -5.62 -7.51 -6.38
CA ARG A 185 -5.52 -8.83 -6.99
C ARG A 185 -4.09 -9.14 -7.43
N PHE A 186 -3.41 -8.15 -8.03
CA PHE A 186 -2.00 -8.27 -8.39
C PHE A 186 -1.12 -8.43 -7.14
N LEU A 187 -1.31 -7.60 -6.12
CA LEU A 187 -0.54 -7.67 -4.89
C LEU A 187 -0.83 -8.93 -4.06
N ALA A 188 -2.02 -9.53 -4.18
CA ALA A 188 -2.35 -10.78 -3.52
C ALA A 188 -1.63 -11.97 -4.19
N GLN A 189 -1.15 -11.78 -5.42
CA GLN A 189 -0.26 -12.72 -6.10
C GLN A 189 1.22 -12.46 -5.77
N THR A 190 1.55 -11.37 -5.07
CA THR A 190 2.90 -11.10 -4.59
C THR A 190 3.02 -11.47 -3.10
N ASP A 191 4.22 -11.87 -2.68
CA ASP A 191 4.52 -12.15 -1.26
C ASP A 191 4.41 -10.91 -0.35
N GLU A 192 4.14 -9.73 -0.90
CA GLU A 192 4.06 -8.48 -0.13
C GLU A 192 2.81 -8.44 0.76
N ILE A 193 1.63 -8.82 0.25
CA ILE A 193 0.36 -8.77 1.01
C ILE A 193 0.28 -9.81 2.11
N GLN A 194 0.89 -10.98 1.91
CA GLN A 194 0.84 -12.07 2.90
C GLN A 194 1.37 -11.60 4.25
N THR A 195 2.40 -10.75 4.25
CA THR A 195 2.94 -10.20 5.51
C THR A 195 2.03 -9.17 6.14
N THR A 196 1.34 -8.31 5.38
CA THR A 196 0.39 -7.36 5.96
C THR A 196 -0.75 -8.12 6.68
N LEU A 197 -1.19 -9.25 6.13
CA LEU A 197 -2.18 -10.12 6.77
C LEU A 197 -1.61 -10.92 7.95
N GLN A 198 -0.39 -11.44 7.86
CA GLN A 198 0.27 -12.14 8.97
C GLN A 198 0.58 -11.19 10.14
N ALA A 199 0.95 -9.95 9.86
CA ALA A 199 1.09 -8.89 10.85
C ALA A 199 -0.24 -8.65 11.57
N PHE A 200 -1.36 -8.75 10.86
CA PHE A 200 -2.69 -8.66 11.44
C PHE A 200 -2.99 -9.78 12.43
N HIS A 201 -2.64 -11.03 12.08
CA HIS A 201 -2.78 -12.18 12.98
C HIS A 201 -1.87 -12.10 14.21
N SER A 202 -0.70 -11.48 14.06
CA SER A 202 0.31 -11.40 15.11
C SER A 202 0.13 -10.17 16.00
N MET A 203 -0.88 -9.33 15.74
CA MET A 203 -1.14 -8.15 16.56
C MET A 203 -1.64 -8.58 17.95
N PRO A 204 -0.99 -8.12 19.02
CA PRO A 204 -1.55 -8.24 20.38
C PRO A 204 -2.96 -7.64 20.42
N GLU A 205 -3.88 -8.21 21.19
CA GLU A 205 -5.24 -7.65 21.35
C GLU A 205 -5.20 -6.17 21.78
N ASP A 206 -4.16 -5.79 22.53
CA ASP A 206 -3.92 -4.42 22.99
C ASP A 206 -3.38 -3.47 21.89
N ALA A 207 -2.77 -4.01 20.83
CA ALA A 207 -2.27 -3.25 19.69
C ALA A 207 -3.39 -2.72 18.79
N CYS A 208 -4.64 -3.16 19.03
CA CYS A 208 -5.85 -2.60 18.41
C CYS A 208 -6.00 -1.07 18.62
N ARG A 209 -5.19 -0.49 19.51
CA ARG A 209 -5.17 0.94 19.83
C ARG A 209 -4.22 1.78 18.96
N SER A 210 -3.42 1.17 18.08
CA SER A 210 -2.51 1.91 17.21
C SER A 210 -3.24 2.47 15.98
N PRO A 211 -3.20 3.79 15.74
CA PRO A 211 -3.86 4.43 14.60
C PRO A 211 -3.22 4.09 13.23
N ASP A 212 -2.03 3.47 13.23
CA ASP A 212 -1.13 3.43 12.07
C ASP A 212 -1.29 2.17 11.20
N ASN A 213 -2.14 1.19 11.54
CA ASN A 213 -2.20 -0.11 10.83
C ASN A 213 -3.42 -0.32 9.90
N THR A 214 -4.03 0.76 9.40
CA THR A 214 -5.43 0.75 8.92
C THR A 214 -5.65 0.57 7.41
N SER A 215 -4.62 0.37 6.58
CA SER A 215 -4.81 0.25 5.11
C SER A 215 -5.74 -0.89 4.74
N PHE A 216 -5.44 -2.06 5.26
CA PHE A 216 -6.11 -3.28 4.88
C PHE A 216 -7.59 -3.21 5.30
N HIS A 217 -7.86 -2.79 6.54
CA HIS A 217 -9.22 -2.52 7.01
C HIS A 217 -9.97 -1.49 6.18
N HIS A 218 -9.30 -0.39 5.83
CA HIS A 218 -9.91 0.64 5.03
C HIS A 218 -10.39 0.07 3.70
N LEU A 219 -9.63 -0.82 3.09
CA LEU A 219 -9.97 -1.39 1.78
C LEU A 219 -10.97 -2.51 1.86
N LEU A 220 -10.79 -3.39 2.83
CA LEU A 220 -11.71 -4.46 3.18
C LEU A 220 -13.15 -3.95 3.28
N TRP A 221 -13.33 -2.81 3.94
CA TRP A 221 -14.65 -2.27 4.24
C TRP A 221 -15.07 -1.10 3.34
N LYS A 222 -14.20 -0.60 2.46
CA LYS A 222 -14.55 0.43 1.47
C LYS A 222 -14.87 -0.15 0.10
N ILE A 223 -14.30 -1.29 -0.24
CA ILE A 223 -14.43 -1.89 -1.57
C ILE A 223 -15.43 -3.04 -1.52
N PRO A 224 -16.55 -2.95 -2.25
CA PRO A 224 -17.49 -4.05 -2.35
C PRO A 224 -16.81 -5.33 -2.85
N ASN A 225 -17.12 -6.46 -2.21
CA ASN A 225 -16.58 -7.78 -2.56
C ASN A 225 -15.06 -7.93 -2.45
N PHE A 226 -14.35 -7.02 -1.77
CA PHE A 226 -12.90 -7.12 -1.62
C PHE A 226 -12.44 -8.46 -1.03
N LEU A 227 -13.16 -8.99 -0.02
CA LEU A 227 -12.89 -10.31 0.55
C LEU A 227 -12.92 -11.46 -0.46
N SER A 228 -13.72 -11.35 -1.52
CA SER A 228 -13.80 -12.38 -2.56
C SER A 228 -12.57 -12.40 -3.46
N VAL A 229 -11.78 -11.32 -3.46
CA VAL A 229 -10.57 -11.17 -4.29
C VAL A 229 -9.35 -11.73 -3.58
N LEU A 230 -9.42 -11.89 -2.25
CA LEU A 230 -8.34 -12.50 -1.48
C LEU A 230 -8.24 -14.01 -1.78
N PRO A 231 -7.01 -14.55 -1.91
CA PRO A 231 -6.75 -15.98 -1.90
C PRO A 231 -7.52 -16.72 -0.80
N GLY A 232 -7.93 -17.96 -1.09
CA GLY A 232 -8.78 -18.75 -0.18
C GLY A 232 -8.24 -18.84 1.25
N GLU A 233 -6.94 -19.07 1.41
CA GLU A 233 -6.27 -19.13 2.72
C GLU A 233 -6.38 -17.81 3.49
N GLN A 234 -6.15 -16.67 2.83
CA GLN A 234 -6.24 -15.34 3.44
C GLN A 234 -7.67 -14.98 3.85
N ARG A 235 -8.65 -15.37 3.02
CA ARG A 235 -10.07 -15.19 3.33
C ARG A 235 -10.50 -16.04 4.53
N LEU A 236 -10.07 -17.29 4.58
CA LEU A 236 -10.33 -18.19 5.71
C LEU A 236 -9.71 -17.64 7.00
N LEU A 237 -8.44 -17.26 6.93
CA LEU A 237 -7.69 -16.63 8.02
C LEU A 237 -8.45 -15.42 8.59
N PHE A 238 -8.91 -14.51 7.72
CA PHE A 238 -9.70 -13.35 8.14
C PHE A 238 -11.02 -13.75 8.82
N ASN A 239 -11.75 -14.72 8.26
CA ASN A 239 -13.04 -15.17 8.80
C ASN A 239 -12.90 -15.84 10.17
N HIS A 240 -11.76 -16.47 10.46
CA HIS A 240 -11.48 -17.10 11.75
C HIS A 240 -11.07 -16.10 12.85
N LEU A 241 -10.89 -14.82 12.53
CA LEU A 241 -10.55 -13.82 13.53
C LEU A 241 -11.75 -13.50 14.44
N PRO A 242 -11.51 -13.31 15.76
CA PRO A 242 -12.52 -12.78 16.66
C PRO A 242 -13.17 -11.50 16.11
N LEU A 243 -14.48 -11.36 16.31
CA LEU A 243 -15.24 -10.19 15.85
C LEU A 243 -14.66 -8.87 16.36
N SER A 244 -14.20 -8.85 17.62
CA SER A 244 -13.54 -7.70 18.22
C SER A 244 -12.33 -7.25 17.41
N ILE A 245 -11.52 -8.19 16.89
CA ILE A 245 -10.35 -7.90 16.07
C ILE A 245 -10.74 -7.48 14.65
N ARG A 246 -11.71 -8.19 14.04
CA ARG A 246 -12.20 -7.86 12.68
C ARG A 246 -12.71 -6.42 12.56
N PHE A 247 -13.28 -5.89 13.64
CA PHE A 247 -13.96 -4.60 13.64
C PHE A 247 -13.30 -3.52 14.52
N ALA A 248 -12.28 -3.83 15.32
CA ALA A 248 -11.60 -2.89 16.23
C ALA A 248 -11.15 -1.59 15.56
N HIS A 249 -10.78 -1.65 14.28
CA HIS A 249 -10.17 -0.54 13.54
C HIS A 249 -11.13 0.17 12.59
N LEU A 250 -12.44 -0.06 12.72
CA LEU A 250 -13.44 0.58 11.87
C LEU A 250 -13.55 2.07 12.16
N LYS A 251 -12.92 2.87 11.30
CA LYS A 251 -13.14 4.31 11.23
C LYS A 251 -14.27 4.56 10.24
N TRP A 252 -15.49 4.80 10.74
CA TRP A 252 -16.70 4.86 9.89
C TRP A 252 -16.65 5.88 8.75
N TYR A 253 -15.92 6.99 8.93
CA TYR A 253 -15.75 8.02 7.91
C TYR A 253 -14.84 7.60 6.74
N HIS A 254 -14.16 6.47 6.87
CA HIS A 254 -13.21 5.92 5.90
C HIS A 254 -13.70 4.66 5.18
N ILE A 255 -14.82 4.09 5.62
CA ILE A 255 -15.35 2.83 5.09
C ILE A 255 -16.71 3.02 4.44
N ASP A 256 -17.12 2.06 3.62
CA ASP A 256 -18.46 2.02 3.07
C ASP A 256 -19.34 1.17 3.99
N ALA A 257 -20.25 1.83 4.71
CA ALA A 257 -21.17 1.17 5.63
C ALA A 257 -22.03 0.10 4.93
N GLN A 258 -22.29 0.23 3.63
CA GLN A 258 -23.03 -0.79 2.88
C GLN A 258 -22.22 -2.09 2.75
N VAL A 259 -20.92 -1.99 2.52
CA VAL A 259 -20.05 -3.18 2.40
C VAL A 259 -20.00 -3.96 3.72
N VAL A 260 -19.95 -3.25 4.85
CA VAL A 260 -20.01 -3.88 6.18
C VAL A 260 -21.38 -4.54 6.39
N LEU A 261 -22.47 -3.85 6.04
CA LEU A 261 -23.82 -4.39 6.19
C LEU A 261 -24.04 -5.63 5.32
N ASP A 262 -23.63 -5.59 4.05
CA ASP A 262 -23.70 -6.71 3.12
C ASP A 262 -22.89 -7.90 3.67
N HIS A 263 -21.72 -7.66 4.26
CA HIS A 263 -20.91 -8.71 4.88
C HIS A 263 -21.64 -9.38 6.06
N ILE A 264 -22.21 -8.58 6.97
CA ILE A 264 -23.01 -9.09 8.10
C ILE A 264 -24.22 -9.89 7.60
N GLN A 265 -24.92 -9.38 6.58
CA GLN A 265 -26.13 -10.00 6.02
C GLN A 265 -25.85 -11.26 5.21
N SER A 266 -24.66 -11.38 4.60
CA SER A 266 -24.28 -12.52 3.77
C SER A 266 -24.08 -13.84 4.53
N GLY A 267 -24.26 -13.86 5.86
CA GLY A 267 -24.19 -15.07 6.67
C GLY A 267 -22.77 -15.49 7.05
N ALA A 268 -21.84 -14.54 7.17
CA ALA A 268 -20.45 -14.78 7.57
C ALA A 268 -20.27 -15.09 9.09
N ASP A 269 -21.21 -15.83 9.69
CA ASP A 269 -21.26 -16.15 11.12
C ASP A 269 -21.08 -14.93 12.04
N VAL A 270 -21.79 -13.83 11.72
CA VAL A 270 -21.80 -12.63 12.56
C VAL A 270 -23.19 -12.45 13.14
N ASP A 271 -23.40 -12.93 14.37
CA ASP A 271 -24.61 -12.62 15.11
C ASP A 271 -24.67 -11.10 15.40
N PRO A 272 -25.80 -10.41 15.12
CA PRO A 272 -25.92 -8.98 15.37
C PRO A 272 -25.68 -8.57 16.84
N ALA A 273 -25.97 -9.43 17.82
CA ALA A 273 -25.70 -9.13 19.22
C ALA A 273 -24.20 -9.26 19.53
N GLU A 274 -23.53 -10.30 19.01
CA GLU A 274 -22.07 -10.43 19.11
C GLU A 274 -21.34 -9.27 18.42
N PHE A 275 -21.79 -8.85 17.22
CA PHE A 275 -21.25 -7.68 16.53
C PHE A 275 -21.36 -6.41 17.40
N ARG A 276 -22.50 -6.24 18.06
CA ARG A 276 -22.73 -5.10 18.97
C ARG A 276 -21.79 -5.14 20.17
N CYS A 277 -21.55 -6.31 20.76
CA CYS A 277 -20.63 -6.50 21.88
C CYS A 277 -19.15 -6.33 21.45
N ALA A 278 -18.83 -6.67 20.20
CA ALA A 278 -17.49 -6.58 19.65
C ALA A 278 -17.05 -5.13 19.32
N MET A 279 -18.00 -4.18 19.25
CA MET A 279 -17.73 -2.80 18.89
C MET A 279 -17.51 -1.95 20.16
N PRO A 280 -16.25 -1.64 20.50
CA PRO A 280 -15.98 -0.85 21.69
C PRO A 280 -16.57 0.55 21.53
N ASP A 281 -17.05 1.12 22.65
CA ASP A 281 -17.62 2.47 22.70
C ASP A 281 -16.51 3.54 22.67
N MET A 282 -15.68 3.50 21.62
CA MET A 282 -14.60 4.43 21.39
C MET A 282 -15.01 5.45 20.34
N GLY A 283 -14.85 6.73 20.68
CA GLY A 283 -15.35 7.87 19.91
C GLY A 283 -15.06 7.75 18.41
N GLY A 284 -16.13 7.63 17.62
CA GLY A 284 -16.06 7.49 16.16
C GLY A 284 -16.07 6.06 15.63
N SER A 285 -16.13 5.04 16.49
CA SER A 285 -16.27 3.61 16.13
C SER A 285 -17.53 2.96 16.74
N SER A 286 -18.37 3.73 17.45
CA SER A 286 -19.59 3.19 18.07
C SER A 286 -20.66 2.82 17.03
N LEU A 287 -21.65 2.03 17.45
CA LEU A 287 -22.83 1.72 16.64
C LEU A 287 -23.61 2.98 16.24
N GLN A 288 -23.58 4.03 17.08
CA GLN A 288 -24.17 5.32 16.71
C GLN A 288 -23.43 5.96 15.54
N SER A 289 -22.09 5.94 15.57
CA SER A 289 -21.27 6.45 14.47
C SER A 289 -21.44 5.62 13.19
N PHE A 290 -21.67 4.30 13.29
CA PHE A 290 -22.06 3.46 12.15
C PHE A 290 -23.34 3.98 11.49
N VAL A 291 -24.40 4.13 12.29
CA VAL A 291 -25.70 4.57 11.80
C VAL A 291 -25.60 5.95 11.14
N GLN A 292 -24.83 6.87 11.74
CA GLN A 292 -24.55 8.18 11.16
C GLN A 292 -23.84 8.07 9.80
N ALA A 293 -22.78 7.27 9.69
CA ALA A 293 -22.05 7.09 8.45
C ALA A 293 -22.88 6.41 7.35
N TYR A 294 -23.68 5.40 7.73
CA TYR A 294 -24.62 4.73 6.83
C TYR A 294 -25.63 5.72 6.24
N PHE A 295 -26.32 6.49 7.08
CA PHE A 295 -27.29 7.47 6.60
C PHE A 295 -26.62 8.60 5.81
N ALA A 296 -25.42 9.06 6.20
CA ALA A 296 -24.67 10.04 5.42
C ALA A 296 -24.34 9.53 4.01
N SER A 297 -23.89 8.28 3.88
CA SER A 297 -23.63 7.62 2.58
C SER A 297 -24.93 7.48 1.76
N TYR A 298 -26.00 7.00 2.39
CA TYR A 298 -27.31 6.83 1.77
C TYR A 298 -27.85 8.16 1.22
N PHE A 299 -27.82 9.24 2.02
CA PHE A 299 -28.25 10.56 1.59
C PHE A 299 -27.37 11.14 0.47
N ARG A 300 -26.06 10.85 0.46
CA ARG A 300 -25.17 11.24 -0.64
C ARG A 300 -25.56 10.57 -1.95
N ILE A 301 -25.84 9.25 -1.93
CA ILE A 301 -26.29 8.49 -3.10
C ILE A 301 -27.68 9.00 -3.57
N PHE A 302 -28.60 9.19 -2.63
CA PHE A 302 -29.94 9.71 -2.92
C PHE A 302 -29.89 11.09 -3.60
N ARG A 303 -29.10 12.02 -3.07
CA ARG A 303 -28.87 13.34 -3.68
C ARG A 303 -28.24 13.25 -5.07
N ALA A 304 -27.25 12.38 -5.26
CA ALA A 304 -26.60 12.19 -6.56
C ALA A 304 -27.52 11.56 -7.63
N ARG A 305 -28.53 10.78 -7.22
CA ARG A 305 -29.57 10.25 -8.11
C ARG A 305 -30.63 11.31 -8.43
N MET A 306 -31.09 12.05 -7.43
CA MET A 306 -32.04 13.16 -7.62
C MET A 306 -31.46 14.27 -8.51
N GLY A 307 -30.19 14.64 -8.33
CA GLY A 307 -29.51 15.64 -9.16
C GLY A 307 -29.29 15.21 -10.62
N ARG A 308 -29.32 13.90 -10.91
CA ARG A 308 -29.29 13.37 -12.29
C ARG A 308 -30.68 13.29 -12.94
N HIS A 309 -31.76 13.35 -12.16
CA HIS A 309 -33.13 13.42 -12.70
C HIS A 309 -33.66 14.85 -12.79
N CYS A 310 -33.19 15.75 -11.95
CA CYS A 310 -33.36 17.19 -12.15
C CYS A 310 -32.26 17.69 -13.10
N GLY A 311 -32.30 17.28 -14.36
CA GLY A 311 -31.59 18.01 -15.41
C GLY A 311 -32.06 19.46 -15.34
N MET A 312 -31.16 20.37 -14.97
CA MET A 312 -31.42 21.80 -15.06
C MET A 312 -31.81 22.10 -16.51
N ILE A 313 -33.10 22.32 -16.72
CA ILE A 313 -33.60 23.08 -17.86
C ILE A 313 -33.03 24.48 -17.66
N TYR A 314 -31.84 24.73 -18.19
CA TYR A 314 -31.39 26.10 -18.39
C TYR A 314 -32.41 26.73 -19.36
N PRO A 315 -33.08 27.83 -18.99
CA PRO A 315 -33.88 28.56 -19.96
C PRO A 315 -32.95 28.96 -21.10
N LYS A 316 -33.29 28.54 -22.32
CA LYS A 316 -32.60 29.00 -23.54
C LYS A 316 -32.57 30.53 -23.47
N ARG A 317 -31.36 31.10 -23.49
CA ARG A 317 -31.14 32.54 -23.65
C ARG A 317 -31.96 32.99 -24.86
N ALA A 318 -32.84 33.97 -24.67
CA ALA A 318 -33.56 34.59 -25.77
C ALA A 318 -32.55 35.15 -26.80
N PRO A 319 -32.85 35.08 -28.11
CA PRO A 319 -31.98 35.66 -29.13
C PRO A 319 -31.91 37.17 -28.94
N ASP A 320 -30.69 37.70 -28.99
CA ASP A 320 -30.43 39.15 -28.98
C ASP A 320 -31.18 39.81 -30.14
N ILE A 321 -32.12 40.70 -29.79
CA ILE A 321 -32.75 41.61 -30.74
C ILE A 321 -31.78 42.77 -30.92
N THR A 322 -31.02 42.75 -32.01
CA THR A 322 -30.32 43.94 -32.51
C THR A 322 -31.37 44.89 -33.08
N VAL A 323 -31.46 46.08 -32.48
CA VAL A 323 -32.20 47.22 -33.03
C VAL A 323 -31.23 47.97 -33.94
N GLU A 324 -31.54 48.02 -35.24
CA GLU A 324 -31.11 49.09 -36.16
C GLU A 324 -32.13 50.22 -36.14
#